data_AF-A0A936Q3Q9-F1
#
_entry.id   AF-A0A936Q3Q9-F1
#
_cell.length_a   1.000
_cell.length_b   1.000
_cell.length_c   1.000
_cell.angle_alpha   90.00
_cell.angle_beta   90.00
_cell.angle_gamma   90.00
#
_symmetry.space_group_name_H-M   'P 1'
#
loop_
_entity.id
_entity.type
_entity.pdbx_description
1 polymer ?
#
loop_
_entity_poly.entity_id
_entity_poly.type
_entity_poly.pdbx_seq_one_letter_code
_entity_poly.pdbx_strand_id
1 'polypeptide(L)'
;MDTTSTKLVLMIRFVAFLAFFYLLLDFLVSRLIRNPASKVRGFFSLVASPLTRPVRSFLPPSATDDQVRFAAIGLVGLVWAAVFFLSR
;
A
#
# COMPACT_ATOMS: atom_id res chain seq x y z
N MET A 1 10.47 -10.09 25.49
CA MET A 1 9.96 -10.41 24.13
C MET A 1 10.76 -11.58 23.61
N ASP A 2 10.09 -12.66 23.21
CA ASP A 2 10.77 -13.79 22.57
C ASP A 2 11.48 -13.32 21.30
N THR A 3 12.67 -13.86 21.03
CA THR A 3 13.47 -13.54 19.84
C THR A 3 12.70 -13.75 18.54
N THR A 4 11.77 -14.71 18.52
CA THR A 4 10.84 -14.96 17.42
C THR A 4 9.86 -13.81 17.21
N SER A 5 9.27 -13.26 18.28
CA SER A 5 8.34 -12.13 18.20
C SER A 5 9.02 -10.87 17.68
N THR A 6 10.25 -10.58 18.12
CA THR A 6 11.02 -9.42 17.65
C THR A 6 11.34 -9.53 16.15
N LYS A 7 11.76 -10.70 15.68
CA LYS A 7 12.01 -10.96 14.24
C LYS A 7 10.74 -10.76 13.42
N LEU A 8 9.61 -11.26 13.91
CA LEU A 8 8.33 -11.20 13.22
C LEU A 8 7.84 -9.74 13.10
N VAL A 9 7.97 -8.95 14.17
CA VAL A 9 7.66 -7.50 14.16
C VAL A 9 8.53 -6.73 13.16
N LEU A 10 9.84 -6.99 13.14
CA LEU A 10 10.76 -6.41 12.15
C LEU A 10 10.37 -6.77 10.71
N MET A 11 9.99 -8.02 10.48
CA MET A 11 9.57 -8.51 9.16
C MET A 11 8.27 -7.82 8.70
N ILE A 12 7.27 -7.74 9.58
CA ILE A 12 6.01 -7.02 9.29
C ILE A 12 6.30 -5.54 8.99
N ARG A 13 7.14 -4.90 9.81
CA ARG A 13 7.53 -3.50 9.60
C ARG A 13 8.19 -3.28 8.24
N PHE A 14 9.08 -4.18 7.83
CA PHE A 14 9.77 -4.10 6.55
C PHE A 14 8.82 -4.33 5.37
N VAL A 15 7.93 -5.33 5.47
CA VAL A 15 6.92 -5.61 4.44
C VAL A 15 5.93 -4.44 4.31
N ALA A 16 5.46 -3.88 5.44
CA ALA A 16 4.57 -2.72 5.44
C ALA A 16 5.25 -1.48 4.83
N PHE A 17 6.54 -1.27 5.12
CA PHE A 17 7.32 -0.20 4.50
C PHE A 17 7.42 -0.35 2.98
N LEU A 18 7.74 -1.55 2.49
CA LEU A 18 7.80 -1.83 1.06
C LEU A 18 6.43 -1.64 0.40
N ALA A 19 5.38 -2.20 0.99
CA ALA A 19 4.01 -2.07 0.51
C ALA A 19 3.59 -0.59 0.40
N PHE A 20 3.91 0.22 1.41
CA PHE A 20 3.66 1.65 1.42
C PHE A 20 4.37 2.35 0.25
N PHE A 21 5.67 2.08 0.06
CA PHE A 21 6.45 2.66 -1.03
C PHE A 21 5.93 2.27 -2.41
N TYR A 22 5.54 1.01 -2.61
CA TYR A 22 4.96 0.55 -3.87
C TYR A 22 3.62 1.23 -4.17
N LEU A 23 2.76 1.42 -3.17
CA LEU A 23 1.50 2.16 -3.34
C LEU A 23 1.75 3.64 -3.66
N LEU A 24 2.76 4.25 -3.03
CA LEU A 24 3.15 5.63 -3.32
C LEU A 24 3.66 5.78 -4.76
N LEU A 25 4.45 4.81 -5.24
CA LEU A 25 4.92 4.76 -6.62
C LEU A 25 3.77 4.52 -7.60
N ASP A 26 2.83 3.61 -7.32
CA ASP A 26 1.64 3.40 -8.15
C ASP A 26 0.82 4.69 -8.27
N PHE A 27 0.62 5.39 -7.15
CA PHE A 27 -0.05 6.69 -7.14
C PHE A 27 0.72 7.72 -7.98
N LEU A 28 2.03 7.84 -7.80
CA LEU A 28 2.85 8.80 -8.56
C LEU A 28 2.84 8.49 -10.07
N VAL A 29 2.99 7.22 -10.43
CA VAL A 29 2.92 6.73 -11.82
C VAL A 29 1.55 7.01 -12.42
N SER A 30 0.47 6.79 -11.67
CA SER A 30 -0.88 7.08 -12.15
C SER A 30 -1.12 8.57 -12.40
N ARG A 31 -0.49 9.44 -11.62
CA ARG A 31 -0.57 10.90 -11.78
C ARG A 31 0.30 11.43 -12.91
N LEU A 32 1.49 10.84 -13.10
CA LEU A 32 2.46 11.27 -14.10
C LEU A 32 2.15 10.70 -15.49
N ILE A 33 1.79 9.41 -15.55
CA ILE A 33 1.49 8.70 -16.80
C ILE A 33 -0.02 8.69 -17.03
N ARG A 34 -0.50 9.71 -17.76
CA ARG A 34 -1.91 9.82 -18.14
C ARG A 34 -2.36 8.74 -19.12
N ASN A 35 -1.43 8.16 -19.90
CA ASN A 35 -1.77 7.11 -20.86
C ASN A 35 -2.16 5.80 -20.14
N PRO A 36 -3.42 5.37 -20.22
CA PRO A 36 -3.89 4.16 -19.54
C PRO A 36 -3.30 2.86 -20.13
N ALA A 37 -2.83 2.88 -21.38
CA ALA A 37 -2.21 1.72 -22.05
C ALA A 37 -0.72 1.53 -21.72
N SER A 38 -0.15 2.35 -20.83
CA SER A 38 1.25 2.22 -20.44
C SER A 38 1.51 0.92 -19.68
N LYS A 39 2.48 0.13 -20.16
CA LYS A 39 2.96 -1.09 -19.48
C LYS A 39 3.43 -0.82 -18.05
N VAL A 40 4.00 0.37 -17.81
CA VAL A 40 4.48 0.78 -16.48
C VAL A 40 3.31 0.92 -15.51
N ARG A 41 2.23 1.60 -15.94
CA ARG A 41 1.01 1.76 -15.12
C ARG A 41 0.35 0.41 -14.84
N GLY A 42 0.31 -0.48 -15.83
CA GLY A 42 -0.19 -1.85 -15.66
C GLY A 42 0.63 -2.65 -14.64
N PHE A 43 1.96 -2.56 -14.71
CA PHE A 43 2.86 -3.23 -13.75
C PHE A 43 2.61 -2.77 -12.31
N PHE A 44 2.60 -1.46 -12.06
CA PHE A 44 2.36 -0.94 -10.71
C PHE A 44 0.95 -1.28 -10.20
N SER A 45 -0.07 -1.21 -11.07
CA SER A 45 -1.42 -1.62 -10.70
C SER A 45 -1.52 -3.10 -10.35
N LEU A 46 -0.77 -3.97 -11.01
CA LEU A 46 -0.74 -5.41 -10.70
C LEU A 46 -0.07 -5.67 -9.35
N VAL A 47 1.04 -5.00 -9.07
CA VAL A 47 1.76 -5.12 -7.80
C VAL A 47 0.94 -4.55 -6.64
N ALA A 48 0.20 -3.46 -6.86
CA ALA A 48 -0.64 -2.81 -5.85
C ALA A 48 -1.99 -3.52 -5.64
N SER A 49 -2.48 -4.29 -6.61
CA SER A 49 -3.80 -4.95 -6.60
C SER A 49 -4.13 -5.75 -5.33
N PRO A 50 -3.21 -6.57 -4.77
CA PRO A 50 -3.47 -7.30 -3.52
C PRO A 50 -3.77 -6.40 -2.32
N LEU A 51 -3.27 -5.17 -2.33
CA LEU A 51 -3.47 -4.18 -1.26
C LEU A 51 -4.70 -3.29 -1.55
N THR A 52 -4.93 -2.93 -2.80
CA THR A 52 -6.02 -2.01 -3.19
C THR A 52 -7.37 -2.70 -3.33
N ARG A 53 -7.42 -3.98 -3.73
CA ARG A 53 -8.67 -4.76 -3.81
C ARG A 53 -9.44 -4.86 -2.49
N PRO A 54 -8.83 -5.28 -1.37
CA PRO A 54 -9.54 -5.33 -0.09
C PRO A 54 -9.97 -3.94 0.37
N VAL A 55 -9.16 -2.91 0.13
CA VAL A 55 -9.53 -1.52 0.43
C VAL A 55 -10.77 -1.09 -0.37
N ARG A 56 -10.87 -1.49 -1.65
CA ARG A 56 -12.03 -1.20 -2.50
C ARG A 56 -13.31 -1.84 -1.98
N SER A 57 -13.25 -3.03 -1.36
CA SER A 57 -14.45 -3.64 -0.76
C SER A 57 -14.98 -2.90 0.47
N PHE A 58 -14.16 -2.08 1.12
CA PHE A 58 -14.58 -1.23 2.24
C PHE A 58 -15.04 0.17 1.81
N LEU A 59 -14.86 0.53 0.53
CA LEU A 59 -15.25 1.84 0.01
C LEU A 59 -16.57 1.75 -0.78
N PRO A 60 -17.31 2.87 -0.90
CA PRO A 60 -18.50 2.92 -1.73
C PRO A 60 -18.19 2.52 -3.19
N PRO A 61 -19.11 1.86 -3.92
CA PRO A 61 -18.90 1.47 -5.32
C PRO A 61 -18.62 2.65 -6.26
N SER A 62 -19.07 3.85 -5.90
CA SER A 62 -18.83 5.10 -6.62
C SER A 62 -17.44 5.71 -6.38
N ALA A 63 -16.62 5.10 -5.51
CA ALA A 63 -15.28 5.61 -5.20
C ALA A 63 -14.38 5.52 -6.44
N THR A 64 -13.65 6.60 -6.71
CA THR A 64 -12.70 6.65 -7.83
C THR A 64 -11.46 5.83 -7.51
N ASP A 65 -10.76 5.35 -8.54
CA ASP A 65 -9.52 4.58 -8.35
C ASP A 65 -8.46 5.36 -7.54
N ASP A 66 -8.43 6.68 -7.67
CA ASP A 66 -7.54 7.55 -6.90
C ASP A 66 -7.91 7.60 -5.42
N GLN A 67 -9.21 7.60 -5.08
CA GLN A 67 -9.66 7.49 -3.70
C GLN A 67 -9.30 6.14 -3.09
N VAL A 68 -9.43 5.05 -3.85
CA VAL A 68 -9.04 3.71 -3.40
C VAL A 68 -7.54 3.65 -3.13
N ARG A 69 -6.70 4.19 -4.03
CA ARG A 69 -5.24 4.28 -3.83
C ARG A 69 -4.89 5.08 -2.59
N PHE A 70 -5.52 6.25 -2.43
CA PHE A 70 -5.24 7.13 -1.29
C PHE A 70 -5.64 6.47 0.04
N ALA A 71 -6.79 5.79 0.08
CA ALA A 71 -7.22 5.02 1.22
C ALA A 71 -6.26 3.86 1.53
N ALA A 72 -5.75 3.15 0.51
CA ALA A 72 -4.79 2.09 0.68
C ALA A 72 -3.45 2.59 1.23
N ILE A 73 -2.95 3.72 0.72
CA ILE A 73 -1.75 4.40 1.23
C ILE A 73 -1.95 4.79 2.70
N GLY A 74 -3.09 5.40 3.02
CA GLY A 74 -3.42 5.78 4.40
C GLY A 74 -3.46 4.59 5.35
N LEU A 75 -4.14 3.51 4.95
CA LEU A 75 -4.26 2.29 5.76
C LEU A 75 -2.90 1.64 6.02
N VAL A 76 -2.11 1.40 4.96
CA VAL A 76 -0.79 0.78 5.09
C VAL A 76 0.17 1.69 5.86
N GLY A 77 0.09 3.01 5.64
CA GLY A 77 0.86 4.00 6.40
C GLY A 77 0.55 4.00 7.89
N LEU A 78 -0.74 3.89 8.25
CA LEU A 78 -1.17 3.76 9.64
C LEU A 78 -0.68 2.46 10.28
N VAL A 79 -0.79 1.33 9.58
CA VAL A 79 -0.27 0.04 10.07
C VAL A 79 1.24 0.13 10.29
N TRP A 80 1.97 0.68 9.33
CA TRP A 80 3.42 0.85 9.46
C TRP A 80 3.80 1.77 10.63
N ALA A 81 3.12 2.91 10.79
CA ALA A 81 3.35 3.82 11.90
C ALA A 81 3.04 3.15 13.26
N ALA A 82 1.91 2.44 13.36
CA ALA A 82 1.54 1.71 14.57
C ALA A 82 2.63 0.67 14.94
N VAL A 83 3.08 -0.13 13.97
CA VAL A 83 4.15 -1.11 14.19
C VAL A 83 5.48 -0.44 14.55
N PHE A 84 5.80 0.71 13.94
CA PHE A 84 6.97 1.50 14.29
C PHE A 84 6.94 1.98 15.75
N PHE A 85 5.81 2.51 16.22
CA PHE A 85 5.66 2.97 17.60
C PHE A 85 5.62 1.82 18.62
N LEU A 86 5.04 0.67 18.25
CA LEU A 86 5.03 -0.55 19.08
C LEU A 86 6.40 -1.24 19.18
N SER A 87 7.29 -1.01 18.22
CA SER A 87 8.63 -1.62 18.18
C SER A 87 9.72 -0.72 18.76
N ARG A 88 9.35 0.45 19.29
CA ARG A 88 10.24 1.42 19.91
C ARG A 88 10.22 1.28 21.42
#